data_AF-A0A6C0BXS9-F1
#
_entry.id   AF-A0A6C0BXS9-F1
#
_cell.length_a   1.000
_cell.length_b   1.000
_cell.length_c   1.000
_cell.angle_alpha   90.00
_cell.angle_beta   90.00
_cell.angle_gamma   90.00
#
_symmetry.space_group_name_H-M   'P 1'
#
loop_
_entity.id
_entity.type
_entity.pdbx_description
1 polymer ?
#
loop_
_entity_poly.entity_id
_entity_poly.type
_entity_poly.pdbx_seq_one_letter_code
_entity_poly.pdbx_strand_id
1 'polypeptide(L)'
;MARSCLYAKHKSAFEEIFYDNSLYRLGDILKDFKYKEDTENSYAFSSDENKFFVNLYKLIAYTRDISHHGRGNRNNTYAQLVIWNDYFPNLAKAAIENLVKKYGCWRDIRQFCHYYKEVKGNLPDIVDFCTELMAKQIAIDIKTNGPISNASKWCPREKNKQHGWLFPHIACKYFGKSILTTTICKDFRNILSALNRYNKVPQVNFCENTWSKIDTISHKTYSNHKKAIHNVTAQGNTRYPDSPDRNRCAEQFFFYGNQYNSPCKPLPYKYLSGLFRPELINKVVNLYDLNMRNHSQFGTVDQVWKSCWEKDLPNLNDIIPVIETSTDMKNSTTESKTAFINAITIASTILNQQNNVRITGDYSVGTDNLPDTLLCNYSKYEESAQFKKMEPNGTITSVLTHLLGGLKPNFNTTSDSLTVPIDKFDFTKFYDMFLMKLVYEKHHPDIANRKTLLFLCSNIDKKRLERKLKKKYDRCVMNYHRTGIQLTGFPYKPPKIIVWNMDVSELPTCSRFSIGKKNTDEVTIINSKSDSRYNCFTNFTELFYEDATVPRFNNIEINLSNSRYDEFNPFLV
;
A
#
# COMPACT_ATOMS: atom_id res chain seq x y z
N MET A 1 -28.26 17.73 -33.39
CA MET A 1 -27.30 16.83 -32.72
C MET A 1 -27.49 16.99 -31.22
N ALA A 2 -27.92 15.96 -30.50
CA ALA A 2 -27.96 16.00 -29.05
C ALA A 2 -26.53 16.18 -28.52
N ARG A 3 -26.26 17.26 -27.76
CA ARG A 3 -24.96 17.41 -27.07
C ARG A 3 -24.78 16.18 -26.19
N SER A 4 -23.72 15.39 -26.42
CA SER A 4 -23.44 14.24 -25.55
C SER A 4 -23.21 14.75 -24.12
N CYS A 5 -23.93 14.20 -23.16
CA CYS A 5 -23.74 14.46 -21.73
C CYS A 5 -22.25 14.33 -21.34
N LEU A 6 -21.73 15.26 -20.53
CA LEU A 6 -20.31 15.27 -20.12
C LEU A 6 -19.91 13.96 -19.43
N TYR A 7 -20.82 13.33 -18.69
CA TYR A 7 -20.62 12.01 -18.11
C TYR A 7 -20.26 10.96 -19.18
N ALA A 8 -21.07 10.85 -20.25
CA ALA A 8 -20.84 9.88 -21.32
C ALA A 8 -19.52 10.17 -22.06
N LYS A 9 -19.16 11.44 -22.21
CA LYS A 9 -17.89 11.87 -22.84
C LYS A 9 -16.66 11.46 -22.02
N HIS A 10 -16.74 11.55 -20.69
CA HIS A 10 -15.57 11.51 -19.81
C HIS A 10 -15.48 10.29 -18.89
N LYS A 11 -16.46 9.38 -18.93
CA LYS A 11 -16.51 8.19 -18.06
C LYS A 11 -15.22 7.35 -18.10
N SER A 12 -14.65 7.11 -19.28
CA SER A 12 -13.41 6.35 -19.43
C SER A 12 -12.20 7.09 -18.84
N ALA A 13 -12.10 8.40 -19.08
CA ALA A 13 -11.03 9.23 -18.53
C ALA A 13 -11.06 9.28 -17.00
N PHE A 14 -12.25 9.20 -16.38
CA PHE A 14 -12.37 9.09 -14.93
C PHE A 14 -11.79 7.79 -14.37
N GLU A 15 -11.99 6.68 -15.06
CA GLU A 15 -11.37 5.41 -14.67
C GLU A 15 -9.84 5.50 -14.76
N GLU A 16 -9.30 6.12 -15.82
CA GLU A 16 -7.86 6.36 -15.96
C GLU A 16 -7.30 7.23 -14.83
N ILE A 17 -8.03 8.27 -14.40
CA ILE A 17 -7.62 9.13 -13.27
C ILE A 17 -7.56 8.29 -11.99
N PHE A 18 -8.57 7.46 -11.74
CA PHE A 18 -8.66 6.66 -10.54
C PHE A 18 -7.59 5.57 -10.49
N TYR A 19 -7.30 4.85 -11.58
CA TYR A 19 -6.38 3.71 -11.54
C TYR A 19 -4.94 4.08 -11.91
N ASP A 20 -4.76 4.91 -12.94
CA ASP A 20 -3.44 5.18 -13.53
C ASP A 20 -2.84 6.51 -13.07
N ASN A 21 -3.55 7.25 -12.21
CA ASN A 21 -3.18 8.60 -11.76
C ASN A 21 -2.95 9.57 -12.95
N SER A 22 -3.72 9.41 -14.02
CA SER A 22 -3.69 10.25 -15.23
C SER A 22 -4.29 11.63 -14.98
N LEU A 23 -3.72 12.40 -14.04
CA LEU A 23 -4.29 13.67 -13.57
C LEU A 23 -4.44 14.75 -14.64
N TYR A 24 -3.70 14.68 -15.75
CA TYR A 24 -3.91 15.60 -16.89
C TYR A 24 -5.35 15.51 -17.44
N ARG A 25 -5.95 14.32 -17.43
CA ARG A 25 -7.35 14.09 -17.82
C ARG A 25 -8.33 14.84 -16.91
N LEU A 26 -8.02 14.97 -15.62
CA LEU A 26 -8.87 15.73 -14.69
C LEU A 26 -8.98 17.18 -15.14
N GLY A 27 -7.88 17.77 -15.64
CA GLY A 27 -7.88 19.11 -16.18
C GLY A 27 -8.82 19.26 -17.38
N ASP A 28 -8.80 18.31 -18.32
CA ASP A 28 -9.69 18.30 -19.48
C ASP A 28 -11.16 18.20 -19.07
N ILE A 29 -11.47 17.34 -18.10
CA ILE A 29 -12.84 17.15 -17.58
C ILE A 29 -13.33 18.45 -16.92
N LEU A 30 -12.55 19.03 -16.00
CA LEU A 30 -12.94 20.25 -15.29
C LEU A 30 -13.04 21.46 -16.21
N LYS A 31 -12.21 21.53 -17.27
CA LYS A 31 -12.31 22.56 -18.31
C LYS A 31 -13.67 22.52 -19.01
N ASP A 32 -14.16 21.33 -19.35
CA ASP A 32 -15.45 21.18 -20.00
C ASP A 32 -16.61 21.51 -19.06
N PHE A 33 -16.54 21.10 -17.79
CA PHE A 33 -17.52 21.52 -16.78
C PHE A 33 -17.54 23.04 -16.60
N LYS A 34 -16.36 23.67 -16.55
CA LYS A 34 -16.23 25.12 -16.40
C LYS A 34 -16.77 25.87 -17.62
N TYR A 35 -16.43 25.41 -18.83
CA TYR A 35 -17.00 25.96 -20.07
C TYR A 35 -18.53 25.87 -20.08
N LYS A 36 -19.10 24.76 -19.63
CA LYS A 36 -20.55 24.59 -19.53
C LYS A 36 -21.17 25.56 -18.52
N GLU A 37 -20.60 25.66 -17.31
CA GLU A 37 -21.02 26.63 -16.29
C GLU A 37 -21.02 28.07 -16.84
N ASP A 38 -19.93 28.47 -17.50
CA ASP A 38 -19.75 29.83 -18.02
C ASP A 38 -20.71 30.14 -19.18
N THR A 39 -20.99 29.16 -20.05
CA THR A 39 -21.85 29.37 -21.24
C THR A 39 -23.34 29.24 -20.95
N GLU A 40 -23.73 28.39 -19.99
CA GLU A 40 -25.13 28.17 -19.62
C GLU A 40 -25.54 29.04 -18.40
N ASN A 41 -24.61 29.85 -17.87
CA ASN A 41 -24.77 30.78 -16.75
C ASN A 41 -25.50 30.17 -15.54
N SER A 42 -25.32 28.87 -15.33
CA SER A 42 -25.94 28.09 -14.26
C SER A 42 -25.23 26.74 -14.09
N TYR A 43 -25.30 26.18 -12.88
CA TYR A 43 -25.00 24.76 -12.61
C TYR A 43 -26.10 23.84 -13.17
N ALA A 44 -26.62 24.11 -14.37
CA ALA A 44 -27.64 23.29 -15.03
C ALA A 44 -27.06 22.00 -15.61
N PHE A 45 -26.23 21.33 -14.82
CA PHE A 45 -25.78 19.97 -15.10
C PHE A 45 -26.98 19.02 -15.02
N SER A 46 -27.00 18.02 -15.89
CA SER A 46 -27.94 16.92 -15.77
C SER A 46 -27.72 16.17 -14.44
N SER A 47 -28.69 15.36 -14.02
CA SER A 47 -28.55 14.54 -12.81
C SER A 47 -27.28 13.66 -12.82
N ASP A 48 -26.97 13.06 -13.98
CA ASP A 48 -25.76 12.24 -14.16
C ASP A 48 -24.48 13.08 -14.11
N GLU A 49 -24.50 14.28 -14.69
CA GLU A 49 -23.36 15.22 -14.64
C GLU A 49 -23.12 15.73 -13.22
N ASN A 50 -24.19 16.01 -12.46
CA ASN A 50 -24.09 16.36 -11.04
C ASN A 50 -23.45 15.25 -10.23
N LYS A 51 -23.94 14.01 -10.39
CA LYS A 51 -23.37 12.83 -9.72
C LYS A 51 -21.89 12.67 -10.09
N PHE A 52 -21.55 12.85 -11.36
CA PHE A 52 -20.19 12.74 -11.85
C PHE A 52 -19.27 13.84 -11.28
N PHE A 53 -19.72 15.09 -11.27
CA PHE A 53 -18.99 16.22 -10.70
C PHE A 53 -18.74 16.06 -9.19
N VAL A 54 -19.75 15.59 -8.46
CA VAL A 54 -19.61 15.22 -7.02
C VAL A 54 -18.55 14.14 -6.85
N ASN A 55 -18.58 13.07 -7.67
CA ASN A 55 -17.60 11.99 -7.59
C ASN A 55 -16.16 12.48 -7.88
N LEU A 56 -15.98 13.36 -8.87
CA LEU A 56 -14.69 14.00 -9.15
C LEU A 56 -14.18 14.80 -7.95
N TYR A 57 -15.07 15.48 -7.22
CA TYR A 57 -14.70 16.26 -6.04
C TYR A 57 -14.40 15.38 -4.82
N LYS A 58 -15.24 14.34 -4.56
CA LYS A 58 -15.00 13.31 -3.55
C LYS A 58 -13.67 12.58 -3.73
N LEU A 59 -13.20 12.47 -4.97
CA LEU A 59 -11.91 11.84 -5.28
C LEU A 59 -10.74 12.51 -4.56
N ILE A 60 -10.80 13.83 -4.30
CA ILE A 60 -9.77 14.55 -3.53
C ILE A 60 -9.68 13.98 -2.12
N ALA A 61 -10.84 13.83 -1.44
CA ALA A 61 -10.92 13.30 -0.10
C ALA A 61 -10.47 11.84 -0.04
N TYR A 62 -10.98 10.99 -0.94
CA TYR A 62 -10.62 9.58 -1.02
C TYR A 62 -9.12 9.37 -1.30
N THR A 63 -8.55 10.15 -2.22
CA THR A 63 -7.13 10.09 -2.55
C THR A 63 -6.28 10.46 -1.33
N ARG A 64 -6.73 11.45 -0.54
CA ARG A 64 -5.98 11.91 0.62
C ARG A 64 -6.18 11.06 1.86
N ASP A 65 -7.38 10.54 2.10
CA ASP A 65 -7.80 10.03 3.40
C ASP A 65 -6.76 9.05 3.99
N ILE A 66 -6.24 9.40 5.16
CA ILE A 66 -5.25 8.60 5.91
C ILE A 66 -5.88 7.52 6.77
N SER A 67 -7.21 7.46 6.82
CA SER A 67 -7.95 6.40 7.46
C SER A 67 -7.90 5.11 6.61
N HIS A 68 -8.48 4.03 7.14
CA HIS A 68 -8.49 2.71 6.50
C HIS A 68 -9.28 2.65 5.17
N HIS A 69 -10.01 3.70 4.81
CA HIS A 69 -10.87 3.73 3.61
C HIS A 69 -10.31 4.55 2.44
N GLY A 70 -9.17 5.23 2.63
CA GLY A 70 -8.55 6.09 1.62
C GLY A 70 -7.22 5.58 1.10
N ARG A 71 -6.64 6.32 0.16
CA ARG A 71 -5.33 5.97 -0.45
C ARG A 71 -4.13 6.60 0.26
N GLY A 72 -4.33 7.62 1.09
CA GLY A 72 -3.23 8.33 1.76
C GLY A 72 -2.23 9.04 0.83
N ASN A 73 -2.55 9.23 -0.46
CA ASN A 73 -1.63 9.72 -1.47
C ASN A 73 -1.61 11.26 -1.55
N ARG A 74 -0.60 11.86 -0.92
CA ARG A 74 -0.47 13.32 -0.80
C ARG A 74 -0.19 14.03 -2.11
N ASN A 75 0.80 13.56 -2.88
CA ASN A 75 1.20 14.26 -4.11
C ASN A 75 0.07 14.31 -5.12
N ASN A 76 -0.69 13.21 -5.26
CA ASN A 76 -1.84 13.17 -6.16
C ASN A 76 -2.97 14.06 -5.64
N THR A 77 -3.18 14.12 -4.33
CA THR A 77 -4.14 15.07 -3.74
C THR A 77 -3.74 16.51 -4.06
N TYR A 78 -2.46 16.87 -3.90
CA TYR A 78 -2.00 18.24 -4.16
C TYR A 78 -2.09 18.62 -5.63
N ALA A 79 -1.77 17.69 -6.52
CA ALA A 79 -1.95 17.85 -7.96
C ALA A 79 -3.44 18.06 -8.32
N GLN A 80 -4.35 17.26 -7.74
CA GLN A 80 -5.79 17.47 -7.89
C GLN A 80 -6.21 18.85 -7.41
N LEU A 81 -5.75 19.30 -6.24
CA LEU A 81 -6.07 20.64 -5.72
C LEU A 81 -5.54 21.77 -6.61
N VAL A 82 -4.36 21.61 -7.23
CA VAL A 82 -3.84 22.58 -8.21
C VAL A 82 -4.77 22.67 -9.42
N ILE A 83 -5.17 21.51 -9.97
CA ILE A 83 -6.06 21.44 -11.13
C ILE A 83 -7.45 22.01 -10.79
N TRP A 84 -8.02 21.63 -9.65
CA TRP A 84 -9.29 22.18 -9.17
C TRP A 84 -9.19 23.69 -8.95
N ASN A 85 -8.06 24.22 -8.47
CA ASN A 85 -7.88 25.65 -8.30
C ASN A 85 -7.83 26.42 -9.63
N ASP A 86 -7.36 25.79 -10.71
CA ASP A 86 -7.31 26.43 -12.04
C ASP A 86 -8.72 26.66 -12.63
N TYR A 87 -9.73 25.87 -12.23
CA TYR A 87 -11.10 25.94 -12.77
C TYR A 87 -12.17 26.37 -11.75
N PHE A 88 -12.06 25.90 -10.50
CA PHE A 88 -13.01 26.12 -9.41
C PHE A 88 -12.27 26.45 -8.10
N PRO A 89 -11.68 27.66 -7.96
CA PRO A 89 -10.81 28.02 -6.83
C PRO A 89 -11.49 27.97 -5.47
N ASN A 90 -12.79 28.28 -5.38
CA ASN A 90 -13.54 28.20 -4.11
C ASN A 90 -13.71 26.75 -3.64
N LEU A 91 -13.98 25.83 -4.56
CA LEU A 91 -14.03 24.39 -4.26
C LEU A 91 -12.64 23.89 -3.82
N ALA A 92 -11.56 24.31 -4.48
CA ALA A 92 -10.22 23.93 -4.04
C ALA A 92 -9.89 24.41 -2.61
N LYS A 93 -10.29 25.65 -2.25
CA LYS A 93 -10.14 26.19 -0.89
C LYS A 93 -10.96 25.41 0.14
N ALA A 94 -12.23 25.11 -0.16
CA ALA A 94 -13.10 24.31 0.71
C ALA A 94 -12.56 22.88 0.90
N ALA A 95 -12.05 22.26 -0.16
CA ALA A 95 -11.39 20.96 -0.10
C ALA A 95 -10.20 21.00 0.87
N ILE A 96 -9.31 22.00 0.78
CA ILE A 96 -8.17 22.16 1.70
C ILE A 96 -8.60 22.25 3.16
N GLU A 97 -9.67 23.00 3.43
CA GLU A 97 -10.21 23.12 4.78
C GLU A 97 -10.72 21.77 5.32
N ASN A 98 -11.46 21.03 4.50
CA ASN A 98 -11.92 19.69 4.87
C ASN A 98 -10.77 18.68 5.01
N LEU A 99 -9.71 18.80 4.21
CA LEU A 99 -8.52 17.96 4.34
C LEU A 99 -7.88 18.13 5.71
N VAL A 100 -7.65 19.36 6.19
CA VAL A 100 -7.00 19.54 7.51
C VAL A 100 -7.90 19.13 8.68
N LYS A 101 -9.22 19.18 8.50
CA LYS A 101 -10.20 18.82 9.52
C LYS A 101 -10.44 17.30 9.64
N LYS A 102 -10.52 16.57 8.51
CA LYS A 102 -11.10 15.20 8.48
C LYS A 102 -10.26 14.13 7.80
N TYR A 103 -9.66 14.43 6.65
CA TYR A 103 -9.05 13.39 5.79
C TYR A 103 -7.51 13.40 5.83
N GLY A 104 -6.92 14.52 6.22
CA GLY A 104 -5.49 14.74 6.30
C GLY A 104 -5.08 15.29 7.66
N CYS A 105 -4.17 16.24 7.67
CA CYS A 105 -3.71 16.92 8.87
C CYS A 105 -3.09 18.28 8.53
N TRP A 106 -2.80 19.10 9.54
CA TRP A 106 -2.16 20.41 9.38
C TRP A 106 -0.80 20.40 8.64
N ARG A 107 -0.15 19.23 8.51
CA ARG A 107 1.04 19.09 7.65
C ARG A 107 0.74 19.38 6.19
N ASP A 108 -0.48 19.08 5.74
CA ASP A 108 -0.88 19.21 4.35
C ASP A 108 -0.79 20.65 3.86
N ILE A 109 -1.06 21.65 4.70
CA ILE A 109 -0.96 23.07 4.33
C ILE A 109 0.41 23.44 3.76
N ARG A 110 1.49 23.16 4.51
CA ARG A 110 2.84 23.54 4.05
C ARG A 110 3.34 22.67 2.90
N GLN A 111 2.90 21.42 2.83
CA GLN A 111 3.29 20.50 1.76
C GLN A 111 2.61 20.88 0.46
N PHE A 112 1.31 21.17 0.51
CA PHE A 112 0.54 21.69 -0.62
C PHE A 112 1.11 23.03 -1.11
N CYS A 113 1.32 24.01 -0.22
CA CYS A 113 1.87 25.31 -0.64
C CYS A 113 3.25 25.19 -1.31
N HIS A 114 4.09 24.28 -0.83
CA HIS A 114 5.38 24.01 -1.46
C HIS A 114 5.21 23.34 -2.82
N TYR A 115 4.38 22.30 -2.90
CA TYR A 115 4.04 21.63 -4.16
C TYR A 115 3.51 22.63 -5.20
N TYR A 116 2.57 23.49 -4.79
CA TYR A 116 2.00 24.53 -5.64
C TYR A 116 3.10 25.48 -6.17
N LYS A 117 3.99 25.94 -5.28
CA LYS A 117 5.12 26.80 -5.66
C LYS A 117 6.06 26.13 -6.66
N GLU A 118 6.35 24.84 -6.50
CA GLU A 118 7.20 24.09 -7.43
C GLU A 118 6.55 23.96 -8.82
N VAL A 119 5.23 23.79 -8.88
CA VAL A 119 4.49 23.59 -10.14
C VAL A 119 4.14 24.90 -10.85
N LYS A 120 3.77 25.95 -10.12
CA LYS A 120 3.22 27.20 -10.69
C LYS A 120 4.12 28.43 -10.51
N GLY A 121 5.16 28.36 -9.67
CA GLY A 121 6.13 29.44 -9.43
C GLY A 121 5.64 30.61 -8.57
N ASN A 122 4.48 31.20 -8.90
CA ASN A 122 3.92 32.37 -8.21
C ASN A 122 3.11 31.98 -6.95
N LEU A 123 2.94 32.94 -6.04
CA LEU A 123 2.16 32.81 -4.80
C LEU A 123 0.72 33.33 -5.01
N PRO A 124 -0.25 32.48 -5.37
CA PRO A 124 -1.63 32.90 -5.64
C PRO A 124 -2.48 33.03 -4.36
N ASP A 125 -3.73 33.47 -4.57
CA ASP A 125 -4.83 33.50 -3.59
C ASP A 125 -5.03 32.19 -2.80
N ILE A 126 -4.77 31.02 -3.37
CA ILE A 126 -4.94 29.75 -2.64
C ILE A 126 -3.84 29.52 -1.59
N VAL A 127 -2.62 29.99 -1.85
CA VAL A 127 -1.54 29.97 -0.84
C VAL A 127 -1.83 30.99 0.25
N ASP A 128 -2.33 32.17 -0.13
CA ASP A 128 -2.76 33.19 0.81
C ASP A 128 -3.86 32.65 1.74
N PHE A 129 -4.88 32.00 1.18
CA PHE A 129 -5.92 31.27 1.93
C PHE A 129 -5.33 30.22 2.88
N CYS A 130 -4.37 29.40 2.42
CA CYS A 130 -3.69 28.42 3.27
C CYS A 130 -2.98 29.05 4.48
N THR A 131 -2.29 30.17 4.27
CA THR A 131 -1.58 30.87 5.34
C THR A 131 -2.57 31.51 6.33
N GLU A 132 -3.71 32.00 5.84
CA GLU A 132 -4.80 32.52 6.66
C GLU A 132 -5.47 31.43 7.49
N LEU A 133 -5.77 30.29 6.87
CA LEU A 133 -6.36 29.14 7.53
C LEU A 133 -5.48 28.66 8.69
N MET A 134 -4.16 28.57 8.48
CA MET A 134 -3.20 28.23 9.54
C MET A 134 -3.16 29.29 10.64
N ALA A 135 -3.11 30.58 10.29
CA ALA A 135 -3.07 31.67 11.26
C ALA A 135 -4.34 31.71 12.13
N LYS A 136 -5.52 31.57 11.52
CA LYS A 136 -6.81 31.52 12.21
C LYS A 136 -6.87 30.35 13.19
N GLN A 137 -6.45 29.14 12.78
CA GLN A 137 -6.43 28.00 13.69
C GLN A 137 -5.49 28.21 14.87
N ILE A 138 -4.30 28.77 14.66
CA ILE A 138 -3.36 29.08 15.75
C ILE A 138 -3.99 30.06 16.74
N ALA A 139 -4.73 31.07 16.25
CA ALA A 139 -5.45 32.01 17.11
C ALA A 139 -6.58 31.35 17.91
N ILE A 140 -7.29 30.37 17.32
CA ILE A 140 -8.29 29.55 18.01
C ILE A 140 -7.62 28.70 19.10
N ASP A 141 -6.52 28.03 18.77
CA ASP A 141 -5.80 27.14 19.68
C ASP A 141 -5.33 27.87 20.95
N ILE A 142 -4.93 29.14 20.85
CA ILE A 142 -4.49 29.96 22.00
C ILE A 142 -5.63 30.27 22.97
N LYS A 143 -6.84 30.43 22.45
CA LYS A 143 -8.03 30.77 23.25
C LYS A 143 -8.72 29.52 23.82
N THR A 144 -8.28 28.33 23.39
CA THR A 144 -8.93 27.07 23.73
C THR A 144 -8.34 26.51 25.02
N ASN A 145 -9.20 26.29 26.03
CA ASN A 145 -8.79 25.68 27.31
C ASN A 145 -8.73 24.14 27.27
N GLY A 146 -9.19 23.53 26.18
CA GLY A 146 -9.22 22.08 25.97
C GLY A 146 -8.23 21.58 24.91
N PRO A 147 -8.46 20.38 24.34
CA PRO A 147 -7.62 19.85 23.27
C PRO A 147 -7.51 20.85 22.11
N ILE A 148 -6.27 21.18 21.73
CA ILE A 148 -5.99 22.09 20.63
C ILE A 148 -5.59 21.31 19.37
N SER A 149 -5.57 21.99 18.23
CA SER A 149 -5.14 21.38 16.98
C SER A 149 -3.61 21.13 16.96
N ASN A 150 -3.16 20.38 15.95
CA ASN A 150 -1.73 20.23 15.64
C ASN A 150 -1.20 21.34 14.70
N ALA A 151 -1.93 22.44 14.49
CA ALA A 151 -1.52 23.54 13.61
C ALA A 151 -0.15 24.11 14.02
N SER A 152 0.05 24.39 15.32
CA SER A 152 1.32 24.93 15.84
C SER A 152 2.53 23.99 15.66
N LYS A 153 2.29 22.67 15.61
CA LYS A 153 3.31 21.65 15.35
C LYS A 153 3.72 21.62 13.88
N TRP A 154 2.75 21.78 12.99
CA TRP A 154 2.95 21.68 11.56
C TRP A 154 3.18 23.01 10.86
N CYS A 155 2.99 24.14 11.55
CA CYS A 155 3.39 25.46 11.09
C CYS A 155 4.89 25.46 10.70
N PRO A 156 5.25 25.94 9.50
CA PRO A 156 6.64 26.03 9.05
C PRO A 156 7.51 26.79 10.04
N ARG A 157 8.75 26.32 10.23
CA ARG A 157 9.74 27.05 11.04
C ARG A 157 10.46 28.06 10.16
N GLU A 158 10.72 29.25 10.70
CA GLU A 158 11.41 30.36 10.04
C GLU A 158 12.66 29.93 9.26
N LYS A 159 13.53 29.12 9.87
CA LYS A 159 14.81 28.68 9.27
C LYS A 159 14.70 27.40 8.42
N ASN A 160 13.51 26.89 8.15
CA ASN A 160 13.36 25.68 7.34
C ASN A 160 13.62 26.01 5.85
N LYS A 161 14.57 25.32 5.21
CA LYS A 161 14.96 25.61 3.81
C LYS A 161 13.81 25.46 2.81
N GLN A 162 12.94 24.47 3.00
CA GLN A 162 11.88 24.12 2.04
C GLN A 162 10.60 24.94 2.24
N HIS A 163 10.21 25.16 3.49
CA HIS A 163 8.92 25.75 3.86
C HIS A 163 9.04 27.06 4.64
N GLY A 164 10.24 27.50 5.02
CA GLY A 164 10.44 28.65 5.89
C GLY A 164 9.91 29.97 5.32
N TRP A 165 9.82 30.06 3.98
CA TRP A 165 9.21 31.19 3.29
C TRP A 165 7.74 31.43 3.66
N LEU A 166 6.99 30.41 4.12
CA LEU A 166 5.61 30.55 4.58
C LEU A 166 5.50 31.23 5.95
N PHE A 167 6.55 31.14 6.77
CA PHE A 167 6.52 31.64 8.15
C PHE A 167 6.21 33.15 8.23
N PRO A 168 6.87 34.03 7.45
CA PRO A 168 6.51 35.44 7.35
C PRO A 168 5.03 35.69 7.11
N HIS A 169 4.44 35.02 6.11
CA HIS A 169 3.05 35.23 5.70
C HIS A 169 2.07 34.84 6.81
N ILE A 170 2.29 33.68 7.44
CA ILE A 170 1.43 33.20 8.53
C ILE A 170 1.55 34.13 9.76
N ALA A 171 2.77 34.56 10.11
CA ALA A 171 2.99 35.46 11.24
C ALA A 171 2.31 36.81 11.03
N CYS A 172 2.51 37.42 9.85
CA CYS A 172 1.85 38.68 9.47
C CYS A 172 0.32 38.58 9.55
N LYS A 173 -0.28 37.52 8.99
CA LYS A 173 -1.73 37.29 9.06
C LYS A 173 -2.22 37.09 10.49
N TYR A 174 -1.47 36.34 11.32
CA TYR A 174 -1.82 36.11 12.72
C TYR A 174 -1.88 37.42 13.52
N PHE A 175 -0.94 38.35 13.30
CA PHE A 175 -0.90 39.64 14.00
C PHE A 175 -1.67 40.78 13.31
N GLY A 176 -2.27 40.53 12.14
CA GLY A 176 -2.93 41.58 11.35
C GLY A 176 -1.95 42.67 10.88
N LYS A 177 -0.72 42.29 10.49
CA LYS A 177 0.33 43.20 10.04
C LYS A 177 0.70 42.92 8.58
N SER A 178 1.06 43.96 7.84
CA SER A 178 1.50 43.85 6.44
C SER A 178 2.99 43.53 6.30
N ILE A 179 3.81 43.93 7.29
CA ILE A 179 5.28 43.80 7.25
C ILE A 179 5.75 42.96 8.44
N LEU A 180 6.67 42.04 8.16
CA LEU A 180 7.31 41.21 9.16
C LEU A 180 8.43 41.99 9.86
N THR A 181 8.38 42.05 11.19
CA THR A 181 9.45 42.63 12.01
C THR A 181 10.13 41.54 12.84
N THR A 182 11.34 41.82 13.35
CA THR A 182 12.06 40.91 14.26
C THR A 182 11.26 40.61 15.53
N THR A 183 10.53 41.59 16.04
CA THR A 183 9.60 41.44 17.18
C THR A 183 8.47 40.47 16.83
N ILE A 184 7.79 40.66 15.69
CA ILE A 184 6.72 39.75 15.22
C ILE A 184 7.24 38.32 15.08
N CYS A 185 8.42 38.11 14.49
CA CYS A 185 9.02 36.79 14.37
C CYS A 185 9.25 36.14 15.74
N LYS A 186 9.82 36.90 16.69
CA LYS A 186 10.11 36.42 18.03
C LYS A 186 8.82 36.05 18.77
N ASP A 187 7.82 36.90 18.72
CA ASP A 187 6.54 36.69 19.40
C ASP A 187 5.79 35.51 18.80
N PHE A 188 5.76 35.38 17.47
CA PHE A 188 5.15 34.22 16.81
C PHE A 188 5.88 32.92 17.16
N ARG A 189 7.22 32.91 17.21
CA ARG A 189 7.99 31.75 17.65
C ARG A 189 7.66 31.35 19.08
N ASN A 190 7.50 32.32 19.97
CA ASN A 190 7.12 32.09 21.37
C ASN A 190 5.72 31.47 21.48
N ILE A 191 4.76 31.97 20.72
CA ILE A 191 3.40 31.42 20.62
C ILE A 191 3.44 29.96 20.15
N LEU A 192 4.12 29.68 19.04
CA LEU A 192 4.24 28.31 18.52
C LEU A 192 4.91 27.39 19.54
N SER A 193 5.93 27.87 20.26
CA SER A 193 6.62 27.09 21.30
C SER A 193 5.69 26.79 22.48
N ALA A 194 4.89 27.77 22.92
CA ALA A 194 3.94 27.59 24.01
C ALA A 194 2.85 26.57 23.67
N LEU A 195 2.25 26.66 22.47
CA LEU A 195 1.25 25.69 22.00
C LEU A 195 1.85 24.28 21.82
N ASN A 196 3.10 24.17 21.34
CA ASN A 196 3.76 22.86 21.22
C ASN A 196 4.07 22.24 22.60
N ARG A 197 4.38 23.05 23.63
CA ARG A 197 4.47 22.57 25.01
C ARG A 197 3.12 22.05 25.50
N TYR A 198 2.04 22.79 25.26
CA TYR A 198 0.68 22.38 25.61
C TYR A 198 0.31 21.04 24.96
N ASN A 199 0.62 20.87 23.67
CA ASN A 199 0.42 19.63 22.92
C ASN A 199 1.33 18.46 23.34
N LYS A 200 2.25 18.67 24.30
CA LYS A 200 3.23 17.67 24.78
C LYS A 200 3.97 16.99 23.63
N VAL A 201 4.33 17.75 22.58
CA VAL A 201 4.99 17.18 21.42
C VAL A 201 6.38 16.66 21.85
N PRO A 202 6.76 15.39 21.60
CA PRO A 202 8.00 14.81 22.16
C PRO A 202 9.28 15.59 21.87
N GLN A 203 9.32 16.31 20.75
CA GLN A 203 10.43 17.17 20.35
C GLN A 203 10.70 18.32 21.33
N VAL A 204 9.68 18.78 22.07
CA VAL A 204 9.86 19.78 23.14
C VAL A 204 10.75 19.19 24.23
N ASN A 205 10.41 18.00 24.73
CA ASN A 205 11.20 17.30 25.75
C ASN A 205 12.62 16.96 25.26
N PHE A 206 12.78 16.66 23.96
CA PHE A 206 14.11 16.46 23.38
C PHE A 206 15.00 17.72 23.49
N CYS A 207 14.41 18.90 23.28
CA CYS A 207 15.14 20.17 23.32
C CYS A 207 15.36 20.66 24.75
N GLU A 208 14.40 20.45 25.65
CA GLU A 208 14.48 20.84 27.06
C GLU A 208 15.32 19.87 27.91
N ASN A 209 15.82 18.78 27.32
CA ASN A 209 16.52 17.70 28.01
C ASN A 209 15.70 17.10 29.17
N THR A 210 14.41 16.92 28.93
CA THR A 210 13.43 16.32 29.86
C THR A 210 12.88 15.02 29.27
N TRP A 211 13.77 14.13 28.86
CA TRP A 211 13.49 12.89 28.14
C TRP A 211 12.57 11.96 28.91
N SER A 212 12.71 11.88 30.24
CA SER A 212 11.83 11.05 31.08
C SER A 212 10.39 11.54 31.15
N LYS A 213 10.10 12.77 30.69
CA LYS A 213 8.73 13.33 30.63
C LYS A 213 8.00 12.98 29.33
N ILE A 214 8.63 12.23 28.43
CA ILE A 214 7.98 11.77 27.20
C ILE A 214 7.03 10.64 27.57
N ASP A 215 5.74 10.92 27.54
CA ASP A 215 4.71 9.93 27.87
C ASP A 215 4.39 9.04 26.65
N THR A 216 3.99 9.66 25.54
CA THR A 216 3.64 8.97 24.31
C THR A 216 4.43 9.49 23.12
N ILE A 217 4.65 8.62 22.13
CA ILE A 217 5.38 8.95 20.91
C ILE A 217 4.73 8.26 19.71
N SER A 218 4.68 8.95 18.56
CA SER A 218 4.25 8.31 17.32
C SER A 218 5.32 7.33 16.80
N HIS A 219 4.92 6.27 16.12
CA HIS A 219 5.87 5.29 15.54
C HIS A 219 6.92 5.96 14.64
N LYS A 220 6.51 6.93 13.81
CA LYS A 220 7.45 7.65 12.94
C LYS A 220 8.46 8.48 13.73
N THR A 221 8.02 9.20 14.76
CA THR A 221 8.92 9.95 15.64
C THR A 221 9.88 8.99 16.35
N TYR A 222 9.35 7.88 16.88
CA TYR A 222 10.14 6.86 17.54
C TYR A 222 11.20 6.28 16.61
N SER A 223 10.81 5.82 15.42
CA SER A 223 11.71 5.26 14.41
C SER A 223 12.84 6.23 14.04
N ASN A 224 12.49 7.49 13.75
CA ASN A 224 13.46 8.52 13.38
C ASN A 224 14.42 8.90 14.53
N HIS A 225 13.98 8.77 15.79
CA HIS A 225 14.74 9.18 16.97
C HIS A 225 15.10 8.02 17.90
N LYS A 226 14.99 6.77 17.43
CA LYS A 226 15.11 5.55 18.23
C LYS A 226 16.40 5.54 19.04
N LYS A 227 17.52 5.85 18.38
CA LYS A 227 18.83 5.87 19.02
C LYS A 227 18.91 6.92 20.14
N ALA A 228 18.36 8.11 19.93
CA ALA A 228 18.38 9.18 20.93
C ALA A 228 17.49 8.86 22.14
N ILE A 229 16.32 8.26 21.89
CA ILE A 229 15.37 7.82 22.93
C ILE A 229 15.99 6.73 23.81
N HIS A 230 16.70 5.78 23.20
CA HIS A 230 17.41 4.71 23.92
C HIS A 230 18.79 5.11 24.46
N ASN A 231 19.11 6.41 24.43
CA ASN A 231 20.41 6.93 24.88
C ASN A 231 21.63 6.25 24.22
N VAL A 232 21.53 5.87 22.94
CA VAL A 232 22.62 5.23 22.17
C VAL A 232 23.13 6.08 21.00
N THR A 233 24.41 5.90 20.70
CA THR A 233 25.12 6.50 19.57
C THR A 233 24.89 5.70 18.29
N ALA A 234 25.45 6.17 17.17
CA ALA A 234 25.34 5.41 15.92
C ALA A 234 26.04 4.05 16.00
N GLN A 235 27.12 3.98 16.78
CA GLN A 235 28.01 2.85 17.02
C GLN A 235 27.51 1.90 18.13
N GLY A 236 26.38 2.21 18.78
CA GLY A 236 25.81 1.37 19.83
C GLY A 236 26.28 1.68 21.26
N ASN A 237 27.26 2.58 21.43
CA ASN A 237 27.69 3.04 22.76
C ASN A 237 26.65 3.97 23.40
N THR A 238 26.61 4.02 24.73
CA THR A 238 25.77 4.98 25.48
C THR A 238 26.18 6.42 25.14
N ARG A 239 25.19 7.27 24.81
CA ARG A 239 25.43 8.65 24.38
C ARG A 239 25.71 9.59 25.55
N TYR A 240 24.97 9.43 26.65
CA TYR A 240 25.11 10.22 27.87
C TYR A 240 25.02 9.28 29.09
N PRO A 241 26.13 8.66 29.50
CA PRO A 241 26.12 7.66 30.57
C PRO A 241 25.63 8.23 31.91
N ASP A 242 26.01 9.46 32.22
CA ASP A 242 25.73 10.11 33.50
C ASP A 242 24.40 10.88 33.54
N SER A 243 23.46 10.58 32.63
CA SER A 243 22.16 11.26 32.56
C SER A 243 21.03 10.36 33.06
N PRO A 244 20.61 10.48 34.34
CA PRO A 244 19.49 9.70 34.89
C PRO A 244 18.20 9.89 34.11
N ASP A 245 17.93 11.11 33.64
CA ASP A 245 16.73 11.44 32.85
C ASP A 245 16.68 10.69 31.51
N ARG A 246 17.81 10.62 30.78
CA ARG A 246 17.90 9.86 29.53
C ARG A 246 17.88 8.36 29.77
N ASN A 247 18.51 7.87 30.83
CA ASN A 247 18.48 6.45 31.19
C ASN A 247 17.04 6.03 31.54
N ARG A 248 16.30 6.83 32.30
CA ARG A 248 14.88 6.59 32.60
C ARG A 248 14.00 6.63 31.35
N CYS A 249 14.23 7.56 30.43
CA CYS A 249 13.56 7.56 29.12
C CYS A 249 13.88 6.28 28.34
N ALA A 250 15.16 5.91 28.27
CA ALA A 250 15.60 4.71 27.60
C ALA A 250 14.98 3.45 28.21
N GLU A 251 14.82 3.37 29.53
CA GLU A 251 14.13 2.29 30.25
C GLU A 251 12.62 2.26 29.97
N GLN A 252 11.96 3.41 30.05
CA GLN A 252 10.53 3.53 29.75
C GLN A 252 10.24 3.07 28.31
N PHE A 253 11.06 3.53 27.37
CA PHE A 253 10.97 3.16 25.98
C PHE A 253 11.77 1.90 25.64
N PHE A 254 12.43 1.26 26.62
CA PHE A 254 13.16 0.01 26.44
C PHE A 254 12.14 -1.01 26.03
N PHE A 255 11.10 -1.18 26.86
CA PHE A 255 9.90 -1.97 26.56
C PHE A 255 9.00 -1.34 25.52
N TYR A 256 9.12 -0.08 25.12
CA TYR A 256 8.42 0.36 23.90
C TYR A 256 9.12 -0.28 22.70
N GLY A 257 10.43 -0.06 22.54
CA GLY A 257 11.27 -0.69 21.52
C GLY A 257 11.32 -2.21 21.57
N ASN A 258 11.23 -2.76 22.77
CA ASN A 258 11.21 -4.18 23.08
C ASN A 258 9.77 -4.73 23.08
N GLN A 259 8.69 -4.04 23.41
CA GLN A 259 7.36 -4.53 23.01
C GLN A 259 7.27 -4.61 21.47
N TYR A 260 8.08 -3.82 20.77
CA TYR A 260 8.29 -3.98 19.34
C TYR A 260 9.37 -5.02 18.94
N ASN A 261 10.23 -5.53 19.84
CA ASN A 261 11.37 -6.45 19.58
C ASN A 261 11.64 -7.57 20.65
N SER A 262 10.81 -7.79 21.66
CA SER A 262 11.05 -8.54 22.90
C SER A 262 9.92 -9.53 23.15
N PRO A 263 10.25 -10.73 23.64
CA PRO A 263 9.40 -11.91 23.60
C PRO A 263 8.23 -11.94 24.60
N CYS A 264 8.03 -10.97 25.49
CA CYS A 264 7.24 -11.19 26.72
C CYS A 264 5.91 -10.44 26.90
N LYS A 265 5.43 -9.64 25.94
CA LYS A 265 4.04 -9.11 25.98
C LYS A 265 3.35 -9.19 24.61
N PRO A 266 2.08 -9.62 24.54
CA PRO A 266 1.30 -9.59 23.30
C PRO A 266 1.14 -8.14 22.83
N LEU A 267 1.39 -7.91 21.55
CA LEU A 267 1.23 -6.59 20.93
C LEU A 267 -0.27 -6.21 20.93
N PRO A 268 -0.64 -4.96 21.25
CA PRO A 268 -2.04 -4.54 21.19
C PRO A 268 -2.60 -4.70 19.77
N TYR A 269 -3.77 -5.33 19.64
CA TYR A 269 -4.49 -5.53 18.37
C TYR A 269 -4.54 -4.24 17.53
N LYS A 270 -4.90 -3.11 18.16
CA LYS A 270 -5.01 -1.78 17.53
C LYS A 270 -3.71 -1.28 16.89
N TYR A 271 -2.56 -1.76 17.36
CA TYR A 271 -1.26 -1.40 16.81
C TYR A 271 -0.90 -2.30 15.62
N LEU A 272 -1.10 -3.60 15.75
CA LEU A 272 -0.85 -4.56 14.69
C LEU A 272 -1.80 -4.35 13.49
N SER A 273 -3.06 -3.94 13.73
CA SER A 273 -3.99 -3.51 12.69
C SER A 273 -3.61 -2.19 12.02
N GLY A 274 -2.73 -1.40 12.65
CA GLY A 274 -2.20 -0.14 12.12
C GLY A 274 -0.82 -0.25 11.47
N LEU A 275 -0.16 -1.42 11.56
CA LEU A 275 1.07 -1.69 10.82
C LEU A 275 0.77 -1.97 9.35
N PHE A 276 1.52 -1.36 8.45
CA PHE A 276 1.38 -1.64 7.02
C PHE A 276 1.97 -3.01 6.66
N ARG A 277 1.47 -3.63 5.57
CA ARG A 277 1.79 -5.04 5.21
C ARG A 277 3.29 -5.41 5.27
N PRO A 278 4.22 -4.60 4.73
CA PRO A 278 5.66 -4.89 4.81
C PRO A 278 6.27 -4.63 6.19
N GLU A 279 5.68 -3.77 7.02
CA GLU A 279 6.16 -3.52 8.39
C GLU A 279 5.83 -4.70 9.31
N LEU A 280 4.64 -5.29 9.16
CA LEU A 280 4.29 -6.54 9.85
C LEU A 280 5.18 -7.69 9.38
N ILE A 281 5.38 -7.83 8.06
CA ILE A 281 6.27 -8.85 7.48
C ILE A 281 7.73 -8.65 7.92
N ASN A 282 8.30 -7.45 7.77
CA ASN A 282 9.66 -7.14 8.25
C ASN A 282 9.80 -7.42 9.75
N LYS A 283 8.73 -7.22 10.51
CA LYS A 283 8.72 -7.52 11.94
C LYS A 283 8.69 -9.02 12.21
N VAL A 284 7.90 -9.81 11.46
CA VAL A 284 7.93 -11.28 11.50
C VAL A 284 9.32 -11.81 11.14
N VAL A 285 9.96 -11.23 10.11
CA VAL A 285 11.32 -11.59 9.69
C VAL A 285 12.34 -11.25 10.77
N ASN A 286 12.26 -10.06 11.35
CA ASN A 286 13.13 -9.66 12.46
C ASN A 286 12.91 -10.55 13.70
N LEU A 287 11.67 -10.99 13.98
CA LEU A 287 11.39 -11.95 15.04
C LEU A 287 12.00 -13.32 14.74
N TYR A 288 12.05 -13.71 13.46
CA TYR A 288 12.65 -14.96 12.99
C TYR A 288 14.18 -14.98 13.05
N ASP A 289 14.84 -13.93 12.56
CA ASP A 289 16.30 -13.79 12.54
C ASP A 289 16.91 -13.78 13.95
N LEU A 290 16.13 -13.43 14.97
CA LEU A 290 16.55 -13.42 16.37
C LEU A 290 16.52 -14.79 17.07
N ASN A 291 16.26 -15.91 16.37
CA ASN A 291 16.25 -17.27 16.94
C ASN A 291 15.32 -17.44 18.18
N MET A 292 14.18 -16.76 18.20
CA MET A 292 13.29 -16.71 19.36
C MET A 292 12.28 -17.88 19.39
N ARG A 293 12.17 -18.59 20.52
CA ARG A 293 11.29 -19.76 20.74
C ARG A 293 9.90 -19.45 21.32
N ASN A 294 9.47 -18.18 21.40
CA ASN A 294 8.27 -17.85 22.19
C ASN A 294 6.96 -17.94 21.36
N HIS A 295 6.13 -18.96 21.66
CA HIS A 295 4.94 -19.34 20.87
C HIS A 295 3.76 -18.35 20.98
N SER A 296 3.72 -17.49 22.01
CA SER A 296 2.60 -16.57 22.26
C SER A 296 2.53 -15.38 21.29
N GLN A 297 3.67 -14.96 20.72
CA GLN A 297 3.71 -13.84 19.77
C GLN A 297 3.22 -14.23 18.38
N PHE A 298 3.50 -15.47 17.99
CA PHE A 298 2.98 -16.05 16.78
C PHE A 298 1.44 -16.02 16.77
N GLY A 299 0.80 -16.43 17.86
CA GLY A 299 -0.66 -16.31 17.98
C GLY A 299 -1.21 -14.89 17.81
N THR A 300 -0.48 -13.85 18.24
CA THR A 300 -0.91 -12.45 18.06
C THR A 300 -0.73 -11.97 16.61
N VAL A 301 0.39 -12.33 15.97
CA VAL A 301 0.62 -12.09 14.54
C VAL A 301 -0.45 -12.80 13.72
N ASP A 302 -0.76 -14.05 14.05
CA ASP A 302 -1.75 -14.87 13.37
C ASP A 302 -3.17 -14.30 13.55
N GLN A 303 -3.53 -13.79 14.73
CA GLN A 303 -4.82 -13.12 14.96
C GLN A 303 -4.97 -11.82 14.16
N VAL A 304 -3.90 -11.04 14.03
CA VAL A 304 -3.92 -9.82 13.23
C VAL A 304 -3.94 -10.16 11.76
N TRP A 305 -3.21 -11.19 11.37
CA TRP A 305 -3.28 -11.73 10.02
C TRP A 305 -4.73 -12.07 9.66
N LYS A 306 -5.40 -12.88 10.49
CA LYS A 306 -6.80 -13.26 10.31
C LYS A 306 -7.76 -12.07 10.27
N SER A 307 -7.61 -11.12 11.20
CA SER A 307 -8.57 -10.00 11.34
C SER A 307 -8.41 -8.89 10.32
N CYS A 308 -7.18 -8.64 9.84
CA CYS A 308 -6.87 -7.51 8.95
C CYS A 308 -6.65 -7.95 7.49
N TRP A 309 -6.41 -9.24 7.25
CA TRP A 309 -6.18 -9.75 5.90
C TRP A 309 -7.24 -10.72 5.44
N GLU A 310 -7.64 -11.73 6.20
CA GLU A 310 -8.58 -12.74 5.67
C GLU A 310 -9.98 -12.22 5.39
N LYS A 311 -10.44 -11.19 6.11
CA LYS A 311 -11.82 -10.69 5.99
C LYS A 311 -12.09 -9.89 4.71
N ASP A 312 -11.07 -9.21 4.18
CA ASP A 312 -11.23 -8.26 3.07
C ASP A 312 -10.66 -8.82 1.75
N LEU A 313 -10.25 -10.09 1.74
CA LEU A 313 -9.70 -10.71 0.54
C LEU A 313 -10.81 -11.20 -0.38
N PRO A 314 -10.65 -10.98 -1.69
CA PRO A 314 -11.57 -11.54 -2.67
C PRO A 314 -11.53 -13.06 -2.64
N ASN A 315 -12.47 -13.72 -3.30
CA ASN A 315 -12.40 -15.16 -3.45
C ASN A 315 -11.16 -15.57 -4.26
N LEU A 316 -10.14 -16.13 -3.58
CA LEU A 316 -8.89 -16.62 -4.18
C LEU A 316 -8.92 -18.14 -4.47
N ASN A 317 -10.09 -18.78 -4.50
CA ASN A 317 -10.22 -20.24 -4.58
C ASN A 317 -9.64 -20.88 -5.85
N ASP A 318 -9.49 -20.07 -6.89
CA ASP A 318 -8.99 -20.52 -8.19
C ASP A 318 -7.52 -20.16 -8.42
N ILE A 319 -6.82 -19.60 -7.43
CA ILE A 319 -5.41 -19.22 -7.58
C ILE A 319 -4.47 -20.26 -7.02
N ILE A 320 -3.47 -20.68 -7.80
CA ILE A 320 -2.43 -21.60 -7.36
C ILE A 320 -1.12 -20.81 -7.27
N PRO A 321 -0.62 -20.53 -6.05
CA PRO A 321 0.63 -19.81 -5.89
C PRO A 321 1.83 -20.71 -6.21
N VAL A 322 2.74 -20.17 -7.01
CA VAL A 322 4.01 -20.79 -7.41
C VAL A 322 5.13 -19.87 -6.96
N ILE A 323 6.00 -20.35 -6.05
CA ILE A 323 7.08 -19.54 -5.49
C ILE A 323 8.43 -19.92 -6.12
N GLU A 324 9.14 -18.91 -6.61
CA GLU A 324 10.56 -19.03 -6.91
C GLU A 324 11.38 -19.08 -5.61
N THR A 325 12.25 -20.09 -5.47
CA THR A 325 13.11 -20.27 -4.28
C THR A 325 14.59 -19.96 -4.55
N SER A 326 14.86 -19.28 -5.67
CA SER A 326 16.21 -18.95 -6.14
C SER A 326 16.97 -18.08 -5.13
N THR A 327 18.29 -18.02 -5.30
CA THR A 327 19.13 -17.09 -4.53
C THR A 327 18.75 -15.65 -4.77
N ASP A 328 18.24 -15.28 -5.94
CA ASP A 328 17.79 -13.90 -6.24
C ASP A 328 16.62 -13.50 -5.33
N MET A 329 15.69 -14.42 -5.07
CA MET A 329 14.60 -14.21 -4.11
C MET A 329 15.12 -14.05 -2.66
N LYS A 330 16.25 -14.67 -2.30
CA LYS A 330 16.80 -14.74 -0.94
C LYS A 330 17.85 -13.65 -0.62
N ASN A 331 18.70 -13.33 -1.60
CA ASN A 331 19.90 -12.48 -1.49
C ASN A 331 19.69 -11.07 -2.05
N SER A 332 18.49 -10.78 -2.53
CA SER A 332 18.14 -9.42 -2.88
C SER A 332 18.33 -8.53 -1.62
N THR A 333 18.63 -7.23 -1.83
CA THR A 333 19.12 -6.26 -0.82
C THR A 333 18.38 -6.29 0.54
N THR A 334 18.85 -5.60 1.58
CA THR A 334 18.14 -5.53 2.88
C THR A 334 16.66 -5.13 2.74
N GLU A 335 16.30 -4.40 1.68
CA GLU A 335 14.91 -4.08 1.32
C GLU A 335 14.17 -5.17 0.53
N SER A 336 14.90 -6.11 -0.06
CA SER A 336 14.44 -7.19 -0.93
C SER A 336 14.54 -8.61 -0.30
N LYS A 337 15.20 -8.80 0.85
CA LYS A 337 14.91 -9.97 1.74
C LYS A 337 13.39 -10.13 1.97
N THR A 338 12.63 -9.04 1.80
CA THR A 338 11.17 -9.03 1.77
C THR A 338 10.55 -9.80 0.60
N ALA A 339 11.18 -9.95 -0.57
CA ALA A 339 10.59 -10.56 -1.76
C ALA A 339 10.18 -12.02 -1.53
N PHE A 340 11.09 -12.87 -1.04
CA PHE A 340 10.79 -14.26 -0.72
C PHE A 340 9.76 -14.38 0.40
N ILE A 341 9.89 -13.58 1.45
CA ILE A 341 8.94 -13.62 2.57
C ILE A 341 7.56 -13.12 2.13
N ASN A 342 7.48 -12.04 1.35
CA ASN A 342 6.24 -11.55 0.75
C ASN A 342 5.61 -12.62 -0.15
N ALA A 343 6.41 -13.34 -0.95
CA ALA A 343 5.92 -14.43 -1.79
C ALA A 343 5.31 -15.56 -0.94
N ILE A 344 6.02 -16.02 0.09
CA ILE A 344 5.51 -17.02 1.04
C ILE A 344 4.22 -16.52 1.67
N THR A 345 4.23 -15.29 2.10
CA THR A 345 3.12 -14.65 2.78
C THR A 345 1.86 -14.62 1.90
N ILE A 346 1.99 -14.16 0.66
CA ILE A 346 0.90 -14.15 -0.33
C ILE A 346 0.38 -15.57 -0.58
N ALA A 347 1.28 -16.52 -0.82
CA ALA A 347 0.89 -17.90 -1.08
C ALA A 347 0.15 -18.53 0.10
N SER A 348 0.64 -18.30 1.31
CA SER A 348 0.04 -18.83 2.55
C SER A 348 -1.38 -18.29 2.74
N THR A 349 -1.59 -17.03 2.38
CA THR A 349 -2.88 -16.37 2.44
C THR A 349 -3.89 -16.99 1.47
N ILE A 350 -3.46 -17.21 0.23
CA ILE A 350 -4.29 -17.86 -0.80
C ILE A 350 -4.72 -19.26 -0.35
N LEU A 351 -3.77 -20.05 0.16
CA LEU A 351 -4.01 -21.41 0.62
C LEU A 351 -4.94 -21.43 1.85
N ASN A 352 -4.75 -20.54 2.82
CA ASN A 352 -5.60 -20.50 4.00
C ASN A 352 -7.05 -20.16 3.65
N GLN A 353 -7.28 -19.23 2.71
CA GLN A 353 -8.61 -18.89 2.26
C GLN A 353 -9.29 -20.06 1.53
N GLN A 354 -8.55 -20.75 0.66
CA GLN A 354 -9.02 -21.97 -0.01
C GLN A 354 -9.48 -23.04 0.96
N ASN A 355 -8.76 -23.20 2.08
CA ASN A 355 -9.15 -24.12 3.14
C ASN A 355 -10.38 -23.69 3.91
N ASN A 356 -10.48 -22.41 4.27
CA ASN A 356 -11.64 -21.89 4.99
C ASN A 356 -12.94 -22.14 4.22
N VAL A 357 -12.96 -21.91 2.90
CA VAL A 357 -14.15 -22.16 2.07
C VAL A 357 -14.52 -23.65 2.02
N ARG A 358 -13.55 -24.56 2.08
CA ARG A 358 -13.84 -26.01 2.17
C ARG A 358 -14.46 -26.38 3.50
N ILE A 359 -13.95 -25.84 4.60
CA ILE A 359 -14.42 -26.14 5.95
C ILE A 359 -15.85 -25.62 6.16
N THR A 360 -16.21 -24.47 5.58
CA THR A 360 -17.57 -23.90 5.73
C THR A 360 -18.62 -24.62 4.90
N GLY A 361 -18.24 -25.53 4.00
CA GLY A 361 -19.19 -26.34 3.21
C GLY A 361 -19.95 -25.56 2.13
N ASP A 362 -19.54 -24.32 1.82
CA ASP A 362 -20.14 -23.48 0.77
C ASP A 362 -19.88 -24.01 -0.66
N TYR A 363 -19.17 -25.14 -0.79
CA TYR A 363 -19.03 -25.89 -2.03
C TYR A 363 -19.95 -27.11 -2.02
N SER A 364 -21.02 -27.06 -2.82
CA SER A 364 -21.99 -28.15 -2.97
C SER A 364 -21.63 -29.17 -4.07
N VAL A 365 -20.39 -29.20 -4.55
CA VAL A 365 -20.00 -30.11 -5.64
C VAL A 365 -18.66 -30.79 -5.34
N GLY A 366 -18.72 -32.10 -5.04
CA GLY A 366 -17.59 -33.03 -5.11
C GLY A 366 -16.60 -32.97 -3.95
N THR A 367 -16.13 -34.15 -3.54
CA THR A 367 -14.99 -34.33 -2.61
C THR A 367 -13.68 -33.88 -3.29
N ASP A 368 -13.51 -32.57 -3.48
CA ASP A 368 -12.30 -31.98 -4.06
C ASP A 368 -11.15 -32.01 -3.05
N ASN A 369 -10.51 -33.19 -2.95
CA ASN A 369 -9.30 -33.43 -2.15
C ASN A 369 -8.04 -32.87 -2.83
N LEU A 370 -8.01 -31.60 -3.23
CA LEU A 370 -6.78 -30.98 -3.74
C LEU A 370 -5.97 -30.48 -2.53
N PRO A 371 -4.96 -31.21 -1.99
CA PRO A 371 -4.17 -30.70 -0.88
C PRO A 371 -3.42 -29.43 -1.29
N ASP A 372 -3.31 -28.50 -0.34
CA ASP A 372 -2.62 -27.21 -0.41
C ASP A 372 -1.21 -27.39 -0.95
N THR A 373 -1.06 -27.26 -2.26
CA THR A 373 0.24 -27.46 -2.88
C THR A 373 0.79 -26.11 -3.25
N LEU A 374 1.68 -25.66 -2.37
CA LEU A 374 2.67 -24.69 -2.75
C LEU A 374 3.62 -25.33 -3.77
N LEU A 375 3.60 -24.84 -5.01
CA LEU A 375 4.57 -25.28 -6.00
C LEU A 375 5.86 -24.49 -5.80
N CYS A 376 6.89 -25.14 -5.25
CA CYS A 376 8.21 -24.54 -5.03
C CYS A 376 9.19 -24.98 -6.11
N ASN A 377 9.84 -24.03 -6.78
CA ASN A 377 10.92 -24.35 -7.72
C ASN A 377 12.20 -24.75 -6.96
N TYR A 378 12.44 -26.04 -6.75
CA TYR A 378 13.73 -26.55 -6.28
C TYR A 378 14.45 -27.25 -7.43
N SER A 379 15.56 -26.70 -7.89
CA SER A 379 16.35 -27.28 -9.00
C SER A 379 17.07 -28.59 -8.66
N LYS A 380 17.06 -29.02 -7.38
CA LYS A 380 17.82 -30.17 -6.86
C LYS A 380 16.98 -31.25 -6.15
N TYR A 381 15.65 -31.19 -6.17
CA TYR A 381 14.81 -32.14 -5.43
C TYR A 381 14.07 -33.11 -6.36
N GLU A 382 14.04 -34.39 -5.96
CA GLU A 382 13.20 -35.45 -6.55
C GLU A 382 11.74 -34.98 -6.68
N GLU A 383 11.01 -35.47 -7.70
CA GLU A 383 9.62 -35.08 -8.00
C GLU A 383 8.69 -35.18 -6.78
N SER A 384 8.97 -36.12 -5.86
CA SER A 384 8.26 -36.33 -4.59
C SER A 384 8.36 -35.15 -3.61
N ALA A 385 9.41 -34.34 -3.68
CA ALA A 385 9.66 -33.22 -2.77
C ALA A 385 9.22 -31.85 -3.32
N GLN A 386 8.73 -31.80 -4.56
CA GLN A 386 8.26 -30.58 -5.22
C GLN A 386 6.81 -30.23 -4.87
N PHE A 387 6.08 -31.18 -4.29
CA PHE A 387 4.72 -31.02 -3.78
C PHE A 387 4.75 -31.11 -2.24
N LYS A 388 5.04 -29.98 -1.57
CA LYS A 388 4.88 -29.94 -0.11
C LYS A 388 3.45 -29.56 0.23
N LYS A 389 2.75 -30.52 0.84
CA LYS A 389 1.46 -30.25 1.48
C LYS A 389 1.71 -29.32 2.66
N MET A 390 1.10 -28.15 2.63
CA MET A 390 1.00 -27.32 3.83
C MET A 390 -0.12 -27.88 4.69
N GLU A 391 0.10 -28.00 6.00
CA GLU A 391 -0.96 -28.42 6.92
C GLU A 391 -2.05 -27.34 6.97
N PRO A 392 -3.33 -27.68 6.72
CA PRO A 392 -4.43 -26.70 6.56
C PRO A 392 -4.66 -25.77 7.74
N ASN A 393 -4.21 -26.17 8.93
CA ASN A 393 -4.38 -25.43 10.18
C ASN A 393 -3.12 -24.68 10.60
N GLY A 394 -2.11 -24.65 9.74
CA GLY A 394 -0.86 -23.96 10.00
C GLY A 394 -1.09 -22.46 10.02
N THR A 395 -0.76 -21.82 11.13
CA THR A 395 -0.76 -20.36 11.17
C THR A 395 0.33 -19.79 10.25
N ILE A 396 0.24 -18.52 9.81
CA ILE A 396 1.26 -17.88 8.93
C ILE A 396 2.66 -18.10 9.49
N THR A 397 2.78 -18.06 10.82
CA THR A 397 3.97 -18.45 11.53
C THR A 397 4.43 -19.86 11.18
N SER A 398 3.60 -20.88 11.40
CA SER A 398 4.01 -22.27 11.17
C SER A 398 4.41 -22.51 9.71
N VAL A 399 3.80 -21.78 8.77
CA VAL A 399 4.18 -21.83 7.36
C VAL A 399 5.59 -21.29 7.18
N LEU A 400 5.87 -20.11 7.76
CA LEU A 400 7.20 -19.53 7.78
C LEU A 400 8.21 -20.45 8.50
N THR A 401 7.84 -21.08 9.62
CA THR A 401 8.66 -22.07 10.33
C THR A 401 9.01 -23.26 9.46
N HIS A 402 8.02 -23.80 8.76
CA HIS A 402 8.17 -24.99 7.94
C HIS A 402 9.05 -24.69 6.71
N LEU A 403 8.82 -23.54 6.07
CA LEU A 403 9.58 -23.13 4.89
C LEU A 403 11.00 -22.67 5.23
N LEU A 404 11.20 -21.95 6.34
CA LEU A 404 12.53 -21.51 6.81
C LEU A 404 13.30 -22.64 7.50
N GLY A 405 12.62 -23.56 8.18
CA GLY A 405 13.21 -24.75 8.81
C GLY A 405 13.83 -25.71 7.80
N GLY A 406 13.19 -25.87 6.63
CA GLY A 406 13.77 -26.59 5.49
C GLY A 406 14.97 -25.90 4.83
N LEU A 407 15.24 -24.62 5.17
CA LEU A 407 16.33 -23.81 4.62
C LEU A 407 17.54 -23.68 5.56
N LYS A 408 17.40 -24.00 6.86
CA LYS A 408 18.47 -23.88 7.88
C LYS A 408 19.78 -24.62 7.58
N PRO A 409 19.82 -25.80 6.91
CA PRO A 409 21.09 -26.47 6.61
C PRO A 409 22.00 -25.68 5.64
N ASN A 410 21.46 -24.73 4.88
CA ASN A 410 22.17 -24.06 3.77
C ASN A 410 22.58 -22.60 4.05
N PHE A 411 22.33 -22.08 5.25
CA PHE A 411 22.78 -20.71 5.63
C PHE A 411 24.16 -20.68 6.30
N ASN A 412 24.63 -21.82 6.82
CA ASN A 412 25.93 -21.93 7.51
C ASN A 412 26.98 -22.70 6.71
N THR A 413 26.70 -23.12 5.48
CA THR A 413 27.72 -23.71 4.61
C THR A 413 28.56 -22.59 4.00
N THR A 414 29.87 -22.68 4.16
CA THR A 414 30.86 -21.77 3.57
C THR A 414 30.66 -21.66 2.05
N SER A 415 30.97 -20.47 1.51
CA SER A 415 30.67 -19.99 0.14
C SER A 415 31.11 -20.89 -1.02
N ASP A 416 31.89 -21.94 -0.77
CA ASP A 416 32.69 -22.58 -1.81
C ASP A 416 32.10 -23.90 -2.35
N SER A 417 30.95 -24.36 -1.86
CA SER A 417 30.36 -25.66 -2.29
C SER A 417 29.00 -25.57 -3.01
N LEU A 418 28.47 -24.37 -3.24
CA LEU A 418 27.18 -24.14 -3.94
C LEU A 418 27.35 -23.28 -5.20
N THR A 419 28.32 -23.62 -6.06
CA THR A 419 28.59 -22.94 -7.33
C THR A 419 27.88 -23.53 -8.54
N VAL A 420 26.89 -24.43 -8.36
CA VAL A 420 26.00 -24.77 -9.47
C VAL A 420 24.96 -23.65 -9.56
N PRO A 421 25.04 -22.71 -10.53
CA PRO A 421 24.02 -21.69 -10.70
C PRO A 421 22.68 -22.41 -10.85
N ILE A 422 21.73 -22.08 -9.98
CA ILE A 422 20.36 -22.54 -10.14
C ILE A 422 19.90 -21.96 -11.47
N ASP A 423 19.79 -22.83 -12.49
CA ASP A 423 19.34 -22.39 -13.79
C ASP A 423 17.99 -21.70 -13.67
N LYS A 424 17.91 -20.53 -14.31
CA LYS A 424 16.80 -19.59 -14.28
C LYS A 424 15.45 -20.28 -14.46
N PHE A 425 14.48 -19.89 -13.65
CA PHE A 425 13.06 -20.30 -13.64
C PHE A 425 12.55 -20.88 -14.99
N ASP A 426 12.11 -22.15 -14.99
CA ASP A 426 11.54 -22.84 -16.16
C ASP A 426 10.03 -23.08 -16.01
N PHE A 427 9.25 -22.16 -16.58
CA PHE A 427 7.78 -22.19 -16.57
C PHE A 427 7.17 -23.48 -17.12
N THR A 428 7.87 -24.19 -18.00
CA THR A 428 7.30 -25.39 -18.65
C THR A 428 7.16 -26.55 -17.70
N LYS A 429 8.14 -26.70 -16.78
CA LYS A 429 8.05 -27.73 -15.74
C LYS A 429 6.82 -27.51 -14.87
N PHE A 430 6.46 -26.26 -14.57
CA PHE A 430 5.27 -25.95 -13.78
C PHE A 430 3.97 -26.28 -14.51
N TYR A 431 3.91 -26.06 -15.82
CA TYR A 431 2.77 -26.47 -16.63
C TYR A 431 2.61 -27.99 -16.65
N ASP A 432 3.71 -28.72 -16.87
CA ASP A 432 3.68 -30.17 -16.90
C ASP A 432 3.31 -30.72 -15.51
N MET A 433 3.86 -30.16 -14.43
CA MET A 433 3.49 -30.51 -13.05
C MET A 433 2.02 -30.23 -12.75
N PHE A 434 1.49 -29.07 -13.15
CA PHE A 434 0.08 -28.75 -12.93
C PHE A 434 -0.84 -29.67 -13.74
N LEU A 435 -0.46 -29.99 -14.99
CA LEU A 435 -1.19 -30.94 -15.82
C LEU A 435 -1.17 -32.34 -15.21
N MET A 436 -0.01 -32.81 -14.74
CA MET A 436 0.11 -34.09 -14.03
C MET A 436 -0.76 -34.13 -12.78
N LYS A 437 -0.87 -33.01 -12.06
CA LYS A 437 -1.76 -32.91 -10.90
C LYS A 437 -3.23 -33.01 -11.30
N LEU A 438 -3.66 -32.32 -12.37
CA LEU A 438 -5.01 -32.46 -12.91
C LEU A 438 -5.33 -33.90 -13.33
N VAL A 439 -4.33 -34.61 -13.89
CA VAL A 439 -4.44 -36.03 -14.26
C VAL A 439 -4.63 -36.91 -13.04
N TYR A 440 -3.77 -36.74 -12.04
CA TYR A 440 -3.79 -37.52 -10.81
C TYR A 440 -5.12 -37.37 -10.06
N GLU A 441 -5.65 -36.16 -9.99
CA GLU A 441 -6.85 -35.84 -9.21
C GLU A 441 -8.16 -35.93 -10.01
N LYS A 442 -8.10 -36.16 -11.33
CA LYS A 442 -9.26 -36.33 -12.24
C LYS A 442 -10.30 -35.19 -12.17
N HIS A 443 -9.83 -33.94 -12.14
CA HIS A 443 -10.71 -32.76 -12.06
C HIS A 443 -11.67 -32.61 -13.23
N HIS A 444 -12.90 -32.16 -12.96
CA HIS A 444 -13.82 -31.76 -14.03
C HIS A 444 -13.28 -30.54 -14.79
N PRO A 445 -13.48 -30.43 -16.13
CA PRO A 445 -13.03 -29.28 -16.92
C PRO A 445 -13.45 -27.93 -16.36
N ASP A 446 -14.66 -27.81 -15.80
CA ASP A 446 -15.15 -26.53 -15.24
C ASP A 446 -14.31 -26.04 -14.06
N ILE A 447 -13.71 -26.95 -13.29
CA ILE A 447 -12.83 -26.60 -12.17
C ILE A 447 -11.43 -26.34 -12.72
N ALA A 448 -10.91 -27.22 -13.57
CA ALA A 448 -9.58 -27.08 -14.16
C ALA A 448 -9.41 -25.78 -14.96
N ASN A 449 -10.43 -25.41 -15.74
CA ASN A 449 -10.40 -24.27 -16.66
C ASN A 449 -10.53 -22.91 -15.96
N ARG A 450 -10.95 -22.88 -14.68
CA ARG A 450 -11.02 -21.64 -13.88
C ARG A 450 -9.70 -21.29 -13.19
N LYS A 451 -8.76 -22.24 -13.11
CA LYS A 451 -7.52 -22.05 -12.34
C LYS A 451 -6.60 -21.00 -12.94
N THR A 452 -5.97 -20.23 -12.05
CA THR A 452 -4.95 -19.22 -12.35
C THR A 452 -3.66 -19.59 -11.64
N LEU A 453 -2.54 -19.66 -12.37
CA LEU A 453 -1.21 -19.82 -11.80
C LEU A 453 -0.64 -18.44 -11.45
N LEU A 454 -0.32 -18.22 -10.18
CA LEU A 454 0.33 -17.00 -9.69
C LEU A 454 1.81 -17.27 -9.41
N PHE A 455 2.68 -16.81 -10.30
CA PHE A 455 4.12 -16.94 -10.17
C PHE A 455 4.71 -15.77 -9.37
N LEU A 456 5.25 -16.06 -8.19
CA LEU A 456 5.90 -15.11 -7.29
C LEU A 456 7.42 -15.25 -7.43
N CYS A 457 8.05 -14.32 -8.14
CA CYS A 457 9.44 -14.43 -8.58
C CYS A 457 10.18 -13.09 -8.56
N SER A 458 11.49 -13.10 -8.77
CA SER A 458 12.36 -11.92 -8.81
C SER A 458 13.13 -11.85 -10.13
N ASN A 459 13.69 -10.67 -10.44
CA ASN A 459 14.65 -10.49 -11.53
C ASN A 459 14.14 -10.99 -12.91
N ILE A 460 12.88 -10.69 -13.23
CA ILE A 460 12.25 -11.15 -14.46
C ILE A 460 12.70 -10.31 -15.66
N ASP A 461 13.33 -10.97 -16.63
CA ASP A 461 13.50 -10.42 -17.98
C ASP A 461 12.23 -10.67 -18.81
N LYS A 462 11.41 -9.62 -18.98
CA LYS A 462 10.15 -9.67 -19.75
C LYS A 462 10.33 -10.24 -21.16
N LYS A 463 11.34 -9.78 -21.92
CA LYS A 463 11.54 -10.21 -23.32
C LYS A 463 11.95 -11.68 -23.40
N ARG A 464 12.75 -12.13 -22.43
CA ARG A 464 13.13 -13.55 -22.32
C ARG A 464 11.95 -14.42 -21.89
N LEU A 465 11.16 -13.96 -20.93
CA LEU A 465 9.96 -14.63 -20.46
C LEU A 465 8.96 -14.82 -21.61
N GLU A 466 8.66 -13.74 -22.33
CA GLU A 466 7.75 -13.75 -23.47
C GLU A 466 8.20 -14.74 -24.55
N ARG A 467 9.48 -14.71 -24.94
CA ARG A 467 10.04 -15.67 -25.92
C ARG A 467 9.92 -17.12 -25.46
N LYS A 468 10.25 -17.40 -24.20
CA LYS A 468 10.17 -18.76 -23.62
C LYS A 468 8.73 -19.26 -23.60
N LEU A 469 7.78 -18.44 -23.15
CA LEU A 469 6.37 -18.81 -23.07
C LEU A 469 5.79 -18.99 -24.47
N LYS A 470 5.97 -18.04 -25.40
CA LYS A 470 5.48 -18.17 -26.79
C LYS A 470 5.97 -19.44 -27.47
N LYS A 471 7.26 -19.81 -27.30
CA LYS A 471 7.82 -21.02 -27.91
C LYS A 471 7.18 -22.32 -27.40
N LYS A 472 6.74 -22.34 -26.15
CA LYS A 472 6.32 -23.58 -25.47
C LYS A 472 4.81 -23.65 -25.19
N TYR A 473 4.10 -22.53 -25.24
CA TYR A 473 2.69 -22.43 -24.88
C TYR A 473 1.79 -23.25 -25.80
N ASP A 474 2.00 -23.22 -27.11
CA ASP A 474 1.21 -24.02 -28.07
C ASP A 474 1.27 -25.53 -27.73
N ARG A 475 2.44 -26.01 -27.29
CA ARG A 475 2.61 -27.39 -26.83
C ARG A 475 1.82 -27.64 -25.54
N CYS A 476 1.87 -26.71 -24.59
CA CYS A 476 1.07 -26.79 -23.36
C CYS A 476 -0.43 -26.84 -23.67
N VAL A 477 -0.94 -25.96 -24.53
CA VAL A 477 -2.35 -25.94 -24.97
C VAL A 477 -2.76 -27.31 -25.52
N MET A 478 -1.95 -27.88 -26.42
CA MET A 478 -2.23 -29.19 -27.01
C MET A 478 -2.20 -30.33 -25.98
N ASN A 479 -1.27 -30.27 -25.02
CA ASN A 479 -1.19 -31.26 -23.94
C ASN A 479 -2.43 -31.19 -23.05
N TYR A 480 -2.82 -29.99 -22.58
CA TYR A 480 -4.04 -29.80 -21.77
C TYR A 480 -5.30 -30.27 -22.50
N HIS A 481 -5.43 -29.89 -23.77
CA HIS A 481 -6.57 -30.29 -24.60
C HIS A 481 -6.68 -31.81 -24.71
N ARG A 482 -5.58 -32.50 -25.08
CA ARG A 482 -5.55 -33.96 -25.21
C ARG A 482 -5.83 -34.66 -23.89
N THR A 483 -5.17 -34.21 -22.82
CA THR A 483 -5.32 -34.79 -21.48
C THR A 483 -6.75 -34.65 -20.95
N GLY A 484 -7.39 -33.49 -21.14
CA GLY A 484 -8.79 -33.31 -20.73
C GLY A 484 -9.71 -34.29 -21.45
N ILE A 485 -9.57 -34.42 -22.78
CA ILE A 485 -10.38 -35.36 -23.58
C ILE A 485 -10.19 -36.78 -23.08
N GLN A 486 -8.94 -37.19 -22.81
CA GLN A 486 -8.62 -38.54 -22.35
C GLN A 486 -9.23 -38.85 -20.97
N LEU A 487 -9.25 -37.88 -20.06
CA LEU A 487 -9.70 -38.10 -18.68
C LEU A 487 -11.20 -37.92 -18.47
N THR A 488 -11.80 -36.96 -19.18
CA THR A 488 -13.16 -36.48 -18.89
C THR A 488 -14.07 -36.47 -20.11
N GLY A 489 -13.55 -36.76 -21.30
CA GLY A 489 -14.26 -36.60 -22.58
C GLY A 489 -14.29 -35.16 -23.09
N PHE A 490 -13.84 -34.17 -22.31
CA PHE A 490 -13.87 -32.75 -22.65
C PHE A 490 -12.48 -32.12 -22.56
N PRO A 491 -12.10 -31.22 -23.48
CA PRO A 491 -10.77 -30.63 -23.46
C PRO A 491 -10.56 -29.68 -22.27
N TYR A 492 -9.37 -29.73 -21.67
CA TYR A 492 -8.94 -28.70 -20.72
C TYR A 492 -8.37 -27.49 -21.45
N LYS A 493 -8.58 -26.32 -20.86
CA LYS A 493 -7.89 -25.07 -21.18
C LYS A 493 -6.68 -24.93 -20.26
N PRO A 494 -5.55 -24.39 -20.76
CA PRO A 494 -4.45 -24.00 -19.87
C PRO A 494 -4.93 -22.96 -18.85
N PRO A 495 -4.40 -22.98 -17.62
CA PRO A 495 -4.70 -21.96 -16.62
C PRO A 495 -4.20 -20.58 -17.07
N LYS A 496 -4.88 -19.54 -16.58
CA LYS A 496 -4.42 -18.15 -16.70
C LYS A 496 -3.07 -17.98 -15.99
N ILE A 497 -2.17 -17.16 -16.53
CA ILE A 497 -0.89 -16.86 -15.91
C ILE A 497 -0.86 -15.44 -15.38
N ILE A 498 -0.54 -15.31 -14.10
CA ILE A 498 -0.11 -14.05 -13.50
C ILE A 498 1.32 -14.23 -13.01
N VAL A 499 2.19 -13.31 -13.40
CA VAL A 499 3.58 -13.28 -12.98
C VAL A 499 3.81 -12.04 -12.14
N TRP A 500 4.05 -12.20 -10.85
CA TRP A 500 4.37 -11.12 -9.96
C TRP A 500 5.88 -11.06 -9.74
N ASN A 501 6.49 -10.03 -10.32
CA ASN A 501 7.86 -9.64 -10.05
C ASN A 501 7.96 -8.90 -8.72
N MET A 502 8.51 -9.58 -7.73
CA MET A 502 8.69 -9.10 -6.36
C MET A 502 9.90 -8.17 -6.21
N ASP A 503 10.73 -8.05 -7.25
CA ASP A 503 11.91 -7.21 -7.25
C ASP A 503 11.64 -5.78 -7.76
N VAL A 504 12.46 -4.82 -7.35
CA VAL A 504 12.36 -3.40 -7.73
C VAL A 504 13.02 -3.18 -9.10
N SER A 505 12.51 -3.89 -10.12
CA SER A 505 13.03 -3.77 -11.50
C SER A 505 12.43 -2.56 -12.23
N GLU A 506 13.06 -2.10 -13.32
CA GLU A 506 12.57 -0.98 -14.15
C GLU A 506 11.30 -1.26 -14.97
N LEU A 507 10.68 -2.44 -14.83
CA LEU A 507 9.46 -2.75 -15.57
C LEU A 507 8.28 -1.86 -15.14
N PRO A 508 7.31 -1.59 -16.04
CA PRO A 508 6.05 -0.93 -15.69
C PRO A 508 5.32 -1.67 -14.56
N THR A 509 4.51 -0.95 -13.78
CA THR A 509 3.74 -1.49 -12.62
C THR A 509 2.89 -2.70 -12.99
N CYS A 510 2.31 -2.68 -14.19
CA CYS A 510 1.61 -3.81 -14.80
C CYS A 510 1.97 -3.85 -16.29
N SER A 511 2.19 -5.02 -16.85
CA SER A 511 2.33 -5.18 -18.29
C SER A 511 1.74 -6.50 -18.76
N ARG A 512 0.99 -6.46 -19.85
CA ARG A 512 0.41 -7.65 -20.49
C ARG A 512 1.15 -7.96 -21.78
N PHE A 513 1.14 -9.24 -22.14
CA PHE A 513 1.52 -9.67 -23.49
C PHE A 513 0.72 -10.91 -23.87
N SER A 514 0.30 -10.95 -25.13
CA SER A 514 -0.42 -12.08 -25.68
C SER A 514 0.52 -13.26 -25.95
N ILE A 515 0.02 -14.46 -25.64
CA ILE A 515 0.65 -15.74 -25.92
C ILE A 515 -0.27 -16.56 -26.85
N GLY A 516 0.33 -17.46 -27.64
CA GLY A 516 -0.39 -18.27 -28.63
C GLY A 516 -0.68 -17.56 -29.95
N LYS A 517 -1.14 -18.32 -30.94
CA LYS A 517 -1.37 -17.84 -32.33
C LYS A 517 -2.56 -16.92 -32.50
N LYS A 518 -3.57 -17.01 -31.62
CA LYS A 518 -4.83 -16.24 -31.71
C LYS A 518 -4.82 -14.95 -30.89
N ASN A 519 -3.74 -14.65 -30.17
CA ASN A 519 -3.62 -13.52 -29.24
C ASN A 519 -4.73 -13.45 -28.15
N THR A 520 -5.49 -14.52 -27.95
CA THR A 520 -6.61 -14.56 -26.99
C THR A 520 -6.15 -14.84 -25.57
N ASP A 521 -4.96 -15.41 -25.41
CA ASP A 521 -4.42 -15.79 -24.10
C ASP A 521 -3.42 -14.72 -23.66
N GLU A 522 -3.65 -14.08 -22.51
CA GLU A 522 -2.79 -13.01 -22.00
C GLU A 522 -2.05 -13.42 -20.73
N VAL A 523 -0.76 -13.12 -20.70
CA VAL A 523 0.05 -13.18 -19.47
C VAL A 523 0.10 -11.80 -18.87
N THR A 524 -0.30 -11.70 -17.59
CA THR A 524 -0.18 -10.45 -16.84
C THR A 524 1.07 -10.48 -15.99
N ILE A 525 1.98 -9.52 -16.19
CA ILE A 525 3.13 -9.28 -15.31
C ILE A 525 2.80 -8.10 -14.39
N ILE A 526 2.94 -8.30 -13.08
CA ILE A 526 2.79 -7.27 -12.05
C ILE A 526 4.18 -7.00 -11.46
N ASN A 527 4.58 -5.73 -11.36
CA ASN A 527 5.88 -5.36 -10.81
C ASN A 527 5.70 -4.60 -9.50
N SER A 528 6.52 -4.90 -8.50
CA SER A 528 6.38 -4.36 -7.14
C SER A 528 6.86 -2.91 -6.97
N LYS A 529 7.14 -2.20 -8.07
CA LYS A 529 7.94 -0.96 -8.12
C LYS A 529 7.25 0.33 -7.64
N SER A 530 6.01 0.29 -7.13
CA SER A 530 5.41 1.54 -6.64
C SER A 530 5.96 1.90 -5.25
N ASP A 531 6.30 3.17 -5.03
CA ASP A 531 6.69 3.74 -3.71
C ASP A 531 5.66 3.45 -2.61
N SER A 532 4.44 3.07 -3.03
CA SER A 532 3.47 2.36 -2.23
C SER A 532 3.48 0.86 -2.54
N ARG A 533 4.48 0.07 -2.09
CA ARG A 533 4.47 -1.42 -2.20
C ARG A 533 3.12 -2.02 -1.73
N TYR A 534 2.42 -1.24 -0.89
CA TYR A 534 1.03 -1.32 -0.43
C TYR A 534 -0.03 -1.55 -1.51
N ASN A 535 0.09 -0.92 -2.69
CA ASN A 535 -0.89 -1.02 -3.78
C ASN A 535 -0.70 -2.30 -4.61
N CYS A 536 0.44 -2.99 -4.60
CA CYS A 536 0.63 -4.09 -5.55
C CYS A 536 -0.28 -5.30 -5.26
N PHE A 537 -0.60 -5.60 -3.99
CA PHE A 537 -1.55 -6.64 -3.65
C PHE A 537 -3.01 -6.22 -3.86
N THR A 538 -3.36 -4.97 -3.51
CA THR A 538 -4.70 -4.43 -3.77
C THR A 538 -4.95 -4.29 -5.28
N ASN A 539 -3.96 -3.81 -6.03
CA ASN A 539 -3.94 -3.81 -7.48
C ASN A 539 -3.97 -5.23 -8.04
N PHE A 540 -3.32 -6.22 -7.41
CA PHE A 540 -3.43 -7.63 -7.81
C PHE A 540 -4.87 -8.12 -7.65
N THR A 541 -5.52 -7.85 -6.51
CA THR A 541 -6.94 -8.20 -6.31
C THR A 541 -7.86 -7.46 -7.29
N GLU A 542 -7.60 -6.18 -7.56
CA GLU A 542 -8.35 -5.40 -8.55
C GLU A 542 -8.15 -5.93 -9.98
N LEU A 543 -6.91 -6.21 -10.39
CA LEU A 543 -6.57 -6.82 -11.68
C LEU A 543 -7.16 -8.23 -11.84
N PHE A 544 -7.34 -8.96 -10.73
CA PHE A 544 -8.02 -10.26 -10.74
C PHE A 544 -9.53 -10.09 -10.96
N TYR A 545 -10.13 -9.03 -10.42
CA TYR A 545 -11.53 -8.68 -10.65
C TYR A 545 -11.83 -8.06 -12.02
N GLU A 546 -10.83 -7.54 -12.74
CA GLU A 546 -11.04 -7.02 -14.09
C GLU A 546 -11.62 -8.07 -15.06
N ASP A 547 -11.42 -9.36 -14.78
CA ASP A 547 -12.06 -10.47 -15.52
C ASP A 547 -13.44 -10.86 -14.97
N ALA A 548 -13.79 -10.45 -13.75
CA ALA A 548 -15.02 -10.84 -13.06
C ALA A 548 -16.08 -9.74 -13.19
N THR A 549 -16.70 -9.63 -14.39
CA THR A 549 -18.01 -9.03 -14.75
C THR A 549 -18.48 -7.67 -14.17
N VAL A 550 -17.79 -7.07 -13.20
CA VAL A 550 -18.13 -5.79 -12.58
C VAL A 550 -17.31 -4.71 -13.27
N PRO A 551 -17.94 -3.78 -14.01
CA PRO A 551 -17.23 -2.68 -14.66
C PRO A 551 -16.39 -1.91 -13.64
N ARG A 552 -15.14 -1.58 -13.99
CA ARG A 552 -14.19 -0.81 -13.15
C ARG A 552 -14.84 0.42 -12.51
N PHE A 553 -15.69 1.12 -13.26
CA PHE A 553 -16.49 2.25 -12.79
C PHE A 553 -17.30 1.97 -11.51
N ASN A 554 -17.92 0.80 -11.38
CA ASN A 554 -18.79 0.49 -10.24
C ASN A 554 -17.99 0.41 -8.94
N ASN A 555 -16.76 -0.09 -8.98
CA ASN A 555 -15.88 -0.12 -7.81
C ASN A 555 -15.47 1.30 -7.37
N ILE A 556 -15.28 2.22 -8.33
CA ILE A 556 -15.02 3.62 -8.00
C ILE A 556 -16.23 4.24 -7.32
N GLU A 557 -17.43 4.06 -7.89
CA GLU A 557 -18.65 4.59 -7.29
C GLU A 557 -18.90 4.01 -5.90
N ILE A 558 -18.68 2.71 -5.67
CA ILE A 558 -18.82 2.08 -4.36
C ILE A 558 -17.87 2.75 -3.34
N ASN A 559 -16.60 2.93 -3.70
CA ASN A 559 -15.62 3.57 -2.82
C ASN A 559 -15.97 5.02 -2.50
N LEU A 560 -16.45 5.80 -3.49
CA LEU A 560 -16.82 7.20 -3.32
C LEU A 560 -18.23 7.40 -2.71
N SER A 561 -19.07 6.37 -2.71
CA SER A 561 -20.38 6.36 -2.05
C SER A 561 -20.28 6.14 -0.54
N ASN A 562 -19.07 5.94 0.00
CA ASN A 562 -18.87 5.93 1.44
C ASN A 562 -19.32 7.27 2.03
N SER A 563 -20.24 7.23 3.00
CA SER A 563 -20.87 8.43 3.59
C SER A 563 -19.86 9.35 4.28
N ARG A 564 -18.68 8.83 4.62
CA ARG A 564 -17.55 9.62 5.10
C ARG A 564 -17.14 10.72 4.12
N TYR A 565 -17.41 10.57 2.83
CA TYR A 565 -17.07 11.56 1.80
C TYR A 565 -18.24 12.49 1.42
N ASP A 566 -19.41 12.38 2.05
CA ASP A 566 -20.59 13.17 1.65
C ASP A 566 -20.45 14.68 1.86
N GLU A 567 -19.55 15.09 2.76
CA GLU A 567 -19.20 16.50 2.95
C GLU A 567 -18.37 17.09 1.80
N PHE A 568 -17.77 16.22 0.97
CA PHE A 568 -17.21 16.61 -0.32
C PHE A 568 -18.31 16.63 -1.37
N ASN A 569 -19.28 17.51 -1.16
CA ASN A 569 -20.29 17.84 -2.15
C ASN A 569 -20.07 19.30 -2.60
N PRO A 570 -19.69 19.53 -3.87
CA PRO A 570 -19.39 20.87 -4.37
C PRO A 570 -20.61 21.81 -4.34
N PHE A 571 -21.83 21.29 -4.27
CA PHE A 571 -23.05 22.08 -4.20
C PHE A 571 -23.42 22.56 -2.79
N LEU A 572 -22.67 22.14 -1.77
CA LEU A 572 -22.81 22.62 -0.38
C LEU A 572 -21.82 23.74 -0.03
N VAL A 573 -20.85 23.99 -0.93
CA VAL A 573 -19.82 25.04 -0.82
C VAL A 573 -20.31 26.27 -1.56
#